data_AF-A0A2V5T9Y6-F1
#
_entry.id   AF-A0A2V5T9Y6-F1
#
_cell.length_a   1.000
_cell.length_b   1.000
_cell.length_c   1.000
_cell.angle_alpha   90.00
_cell.angle_beta   90.00
_cell.angle_gamma   90.00
#
_symmetry.space_group_name_H-M   'P 1'
#
loop_
_entity.id
_entity.type
_entity.pdbx_description
1 polymer ?
#
loop_
_entity_poly.entity_id
_entity_poly.type
_entity_poly.pdbx_seq_one_letter_code
_entity_poly.pdbx_strand_id
1 'polypeptide(L)' 'MQRRLGELGFYHGVVDGVMGPLTRAAIRAYEATHHLVVDGTISGSLLETMGLS' A
#
# COMPACT_ATOMS: atom_id res chain seq x y z
N MET A 1 1.25 -5.97 4.61
CA MET A 1 0.90 -4.66 4.03
C MET A 1 2.10 -3.71 3.99
N GLN A 2 2.50 -3.00 5.06
CA GLN A 2 3.62 -2.03 5.01
C GLN A 2 4.94 -2.66 4.54
N ARG A 3 5.28 -3.84 5.07
CA ARG A 3 6.44 -4.63 4.62
C ARG A 3 6.38 -4.90 3.11
N ARG A 4 5.21 -5.32 2.62
CA ARG A 4 5.00 -5.64 1.20
C ARG A 4 5.14 -4.40 0.32
N LEU A 5 4.59 -3.27 0.74
CA LEU A 5 4.82 -1.99 0.07
C LEU A 5 6.29 -1.60 0.05
N GLY A 6 7.04 -1.89 1.13
CA GLY A 6 8.49 -1.65 1.18
C GLY A 6 9.28 -2.56 0.24
N GLU A 7 8.97 -3.85 0.18
CA GLU A 7 9.54 -4.80 -0.78
C GLU A 7 9.28 -4.37 -2.24
N LEU A 8 8.15 -3.72 -2.49
CA LEU A 8 7.75 -3.22 -3.80
C LEU A 8 8.24 -1.78 -4.06
N GLY A 9 9.00 -1.18 -3.14
CA GLY A 9 9.61 0.16 -3.30
C GLY A 9 8.67 1.35 -3.04
N PHE A 10 7.46 1.12 -2.54
CA PHE A 10 6.47 2.16 -2.27
C PHE A 10 6.52 2.71 -0.83
N TYR A 11 7.13 1.99 0.12
CA TYR A 11 7.16 2.39 1.52
C TYR A 11 8.57 2.33 2.12
N HIS A 12 9.03 3.48 2.65
CA HIS A 12 10.35 3.64 3.25
C HIS A 12 10.30 4.00 4.74
N GLY A 13 9.12 3.92 5.36
CA GLY A 13 8.91 4.19 6.78
C GLY A 13 9.17 2.96 7.67
N VAL A 14 8.98 3.14 8.97
CA VAL A 14 9.04 2.04 9.94
C VAL A 14 7.83 1.14 9.77
N VAL A 15 8.04 -0.18 9.73
CA VAL A 15 6.95 -1.16 9.70
C VAL A 15 6.40 -1.32 11.11
N ASP A 16 5.48 -0.43 11.48
CA ASP A 16 4.88 -0.30 12.82
C ASP A 16 3.43 -0.80 12.91
N GLY A 17 2.83 -1.20 11.78
CA GLY A 17 1.43 -1.61 11.68
C GLY A 17 0.43 -0.45 11.65
N VAL A 18 0.89 0.81 11.70
CA VAL A 18 0.02 1.98 11.81
C VAL A 18 -0.40 2.47 10.41
N MET A 19 -1.71 2.66 10.24
CA MET A 19 -2.29 3.30 9.06
C MET A 19 -2.17 4.83 9.13
N GLY A 20 -0.92 5.31 9.19
CA GLY A 20 -0.56 6.72 9.24
C GLY A 20 -0.42 7.35 7.85
N PRO A 21 -0.06 8.65 7.79
CA PRO A 21 0.09 9.39 6.54
C PRO A 21 1.05 8.74 5.55
N LEU A 22 2.20 8.22 6.02
CA LEU A 22 3.19 7.54 5.17
C LEU A 22 2.62 6.26 4.56
N THR A 23 1.90 5.47 5.35
CA THR A 23 1.28 4.22 4.87
C THR A 23 0.24 4.53 3.80
N ARG A 24 -0.62 5.53 4.01
CA ARG A 24 -1.64 5.96 3.04
C ARG A 24 -1.02 6.52 1.76
N ALA A 25 0.07 7.28 1.87
CA ALA A 25 0.79 7.80 0.71
C ALA A 25 1.37 6.64 -0.12
N ALA A 26 1.97 5.64 0.52
CA ALA A 26 2.48 4.46 -0.16
C ALA A 26 1.39 3.62 -0.83
N ILE A 27 0.21 3.49 -0.20
CA ILE A 27 -0.96 2.87 -0.83
C ILE A 27 -1.35 3.63 -2.09
N ARG A 28 -1.50 4.95 -2.01
CA ARG A 28 -1.91 5.76 -3.18
C ARG A 28 -0.92 5.66 -4.34
N ALA A 29 0.37 5.64 -4.03
CA ALA A 29 1.41 5.44 -5.04
C ALA A 29 1.28 4.06 -5.69
N TYR A 30 1.09 3.01 -4.89
CA TYR A 30 0.87 1.65 -5.39
C TYR A 30 -0.39 1.56 -6.25
N GLU A 31 -1.52 2.10 -5.77
CA GLU A 31 -2.80 2.14 -6.47
C GLU A 31 -2.66 2.83 -7.83
N ALA A 32 -2.01 3.99 -7.87
CA ALA A 32 -1.80 4.75 -9.10
C ALA A 32 -0.93 3.97 -10.11
N THR A 33 0.12 3.28 -9.65
CA THR A 33 0.98 2.45 -10.52
C THR A 33 0.25 1.22 -11.06
N HIS A 34 -0.72 0.67 -10.32
CA HIS A 34 -1.45 -0.55 -10.71
C HIS A 34 -2.86 -0.26 -11.26
N HIS A 35 -3.15 1.00 -11.59
CA HIS A 35 -4.44 1.44 -12.14
C HIS A 35 -5.65 1.05 -11.27
N LEU A 36 -5.49 1.06 -9.94
CA LEU A 36 -6.56 0.86 -8.98
C LEU A 36 -7.27 2.19 -8.66
N VAL A 37 -8.39 2.11 -7.93
CA VAL A 37 -9.00 3.29 -7.33
C VAL A 37 -8.02 3.88 -6.31
N VAL A 38 -7.63 5.15 -6.52
CA VAL A 38 -6.61 5.83 -5.70
C VAL A 38 -7.29 6.55 -4.53
N ASP A 39 -7.56 5.84 -3.45
CA ASP A 39 -8.16 6.41 -2.23
C ASP A 39 -7.23 6.33 -1.00
N GLY A 40 -6.19 5.50 -1.06
CA GLY A 40 -5.25 5.30 0.04
C GLY A 40 -5.83 4.45 1.18
N THR A 41 -6.81 3.61 0.89
CA THR A 41 -7.46 2.72 1.84
C THR A 41 -7.14 1.26 1.53
N ILE A 42 -7.31 0.38 2.50
CA ILE A 42 -7.13 -1.05 2.26
C ILE A 42 -8.42 -1.59 1.65
N SER A 43 -8.34 -2.06 0.40
CA SER A 43 -9.42 -2.72 -0.31
C SER A 43 -9.05 -4.16 -0.68
N GLY A 44 -10.04 -4.98 -1.02
CA GLY A 44 -9.80 -6.35 -1.48
C GLY A 44 -8.91 -6.39 -2.73
N SER A 45 -9.19 -5.55 -3.73
CA SER A 45 -8.39 -5.45 -4.96
C SER A 45 -6.95 -5.05 -4.68
N LEU A 46 -6.72 -4.17 -3.70
CA LEU A 46 -5.39 -3.80 -3.27
C LEU A 46 -4.63 -5.04 -2.71
N LEU A 47 -5.26 -5.79 -1.81
CA LEU A 47 -4.66 -6.99 -1.21
C LEU A 47 -4.40 -8.08 -2.26
N GLU A 48 -5.33 -8.29 -3.17
CA GLU A 48 -5.22 -9.27 -4.26
C GLU A 48 -4.04 -8.94 -5.18
N THR A 49 -3.94 -7.69 -5.64
CA THR A 49 -2.84 -7.24 -6.49
C THR A 49 -1.49 -7.38 -5.77
N MET A 50 -1.47 -7.22 -4.44
CA MET A 50 -0.26 -7.41 -3.62
C MET A 50 0.06 -8.88 -3.29
N GLY A 51 -0.85 -9.82 -3.58
CA GLY A 51 -0.74 -11.24 -3.21
C GLY A 51 -0.94 -11.51 -1.71
N LEU A 52 -1.84 -10.75 -1.07
CA LEU A 52 -2.09 -10.79 0.38
C LEU A 52 -3.52 -11.23 0.75
N SER A 53 -4.29 -11.74 -0.21
CA SER A 53 -5.64 -12.30 -0.01
C SER A 53 -5.62 -13.67 0.64
#